data_AF-A0A1B9P0D2-F1
#
_entry.id   AF-A0A1B9P0D2-F1
#
_cell.length_a   1.000
_cell.length_b   1.000
_cell.length_c   1.000
_cell.angle_alpha   90.00
_cell.angle_beta   90.00
_cell.angle_gamma   90.00
#
_symmetry.space_group_name_H-M   'P 1'
#
loop_
_entity.id
_entity.type
_entity.pdbx_description
1 polymer ?
#
loop_
_entity_poly.entity_id
_entity_poly.type
_entity_poly.pdbx_seq_one_letter_code
_entity_poly.pdbx_strand_id
1 'polypeptide(L)'
;MVHISQIIPLIDKQLRELRPQEAVQFNTYKKDRGFIIYCIDATHYQILENGFKNASFIGNTESTKKQAKKSLKREFPRSNTVWVDYYQHVRSPLEINEHHSAQISLF
;
A
#
# COMPACT_ATOMS: atom_id res chain seq x y z
N MET A 1 -11.32 -5.92 -5.07
CA MET A 1 -11.52 -6.08 -3.60
C MET A 1 -10.86 -7.38 -3.16
N VAL A 2 -10.06 -7.37 -2.09
CA VAL A 2 -9.25 -8.52 -1.66
C VAL A 2 -9.54 -8.87 -0.20
N HIS A 3 -9.68 -10.16 0.12
CA HIS A 3 -9.87 -10.60 1.51
C HIS A 3 -8.61 -10.36 2.34
N ILE A 4 -8.74 -9.99 3.62
CA ILE A 4 -7.60 -9.62 4.47
C ILE A 4 -6.54 -10.74 4.58
N SER A 5 -6.96 -12.02 4.52
CA SER A 5 -6.05 -13.18 4.49
C SER A 5 -5.15 -13.21 3.25
N GLN A 6 -5.62 -12.69 2.13
CA GLN A 6 -4.90 -12.62 0.85
C GLN A 6 -4.04 -11.36 0.71
N ILE A 7 -4.21 -10.37 1.61
CA ILE A 7 -3.40 -9.15 1.57
C ILE A 7 -1.94 -9.41 1.93
N ILE A 8 -1.65 -10.29 2.90
CA ILE A 8 -0.26 -10.62 3.26
C ILE A 8 0.53 -11.21 2.07
N PRO A 9 0.06 -12.25 1.38
CA PRO A 9 0.76 -12.77 0.20
C PRO A 9 0.76 -11.76 -0.95
N LEU A 10 -0.28 -10.93 -1.08
CA LEU A 10 -0.33 -9.90 -2.11
C LEU A 10 0.71 -8.79 -1.87
N ILE A 11 0.89 -8.33 -0.62
CA ILE A 11 1.97 -7.40 -0.27
C ILE A 11 3.34 -8.03 -0.55
N ASP A 12 3.54 -9.32 -0.25
CA ASP A 12 4.81 -9.99 -0.56
C ASP A 12 5.08 -10.02 -2.07
N LYS A 13 4.06 -10.34 -2.86
CA LYS A 13 4.14 -10.36 -4.32
C LYS A 13 4.40 -8.96 -4.87
N GLN A 14 3.66 -7.96 -4.40
CA GLN A 14 3.83 -6.56 -4.79
C GLN A 14 5.22 -6.05 -4.42
N LEU A 15 5.75 -6.34 -3.22
CA LEU A 15 7.11 -5.96 -2.84
C LEU A 15 8.20 -6.61 -3.71
N ARG A 16 7.93 -7.74 -4.36
CA ARG A 16 8.84 -8.37 -5.32
C ARG A 16 8.67 -7.83 -6.74
N GLU A 17 7.46 -7.42 -7.11
CA GLU A 17 7.12 -6.95 -8.46
C GLU A 17 7.25 -5.43 -8.64
N LEU A 18 7.15 -4.67 -7.56
CA LEU A 18 7.21 -3.21 -7.51
C LEU A 18 8.56 -2.72 -8.03
N ARG A 19 8.50 -1.93 -9.09
CA ARG A 19 9.63 -1.17 -9.64
C ARG A 19 9.67 0.22 -9.03
N PRO A 20 10.83 0.90 -9.05
CA PRO A 20 10.91 2.30 -8.63
C PRO A 20 9.86 3.15 -9.36
N GLN A 21 9.25 4.10 -8.64
CA GLN A 21 8.13 4.95 -9.10
C GLN A 21 6.77 4.24 -9.21
N GLU A 22 6.61 3.06 -8.62
CA GLU A 22 5.31 2.41 -8.48
C GLU A 22 4.83 2.49 -7.02
N ALA A 23 3.51 2.59 -6.85
CA ALA A 23 2.87 2.66 -5.55
C ALA A 23 1.66 1.73 -5.47
N VAL A 24 1.42 1.16 -4.29
CA VAL A 24 0.24 0.35 -4.01
C VAL A 24 -0.47 0.93 -2.82
N GLN A 25 -1.74 1.28 -2.98
CA GLN A 25 -2.57 1.77 -1.91
C GLN A 25 -3.51 0.68 -1.41
N PHE A 26 -3.57 0.53 -0.09
CA PHE A 26 -4.41 -0.41 0.61
C PHE A 26 -5.41 0.37 1.46
N ASN A 27 -6.66 0.42 1.02
CA ASN A 27 -7.74 1.12 1.72
C ASN A 27 -8.71 0.14 2.37
N THR A 28 -9.32 0.54 3.47
CA THR A 28 -10.50 -0.14 4.03
C THR A 28 -11.66 -0.10 3.04
N TYR A 29 -12.62 -1.02 3.20
CA TYR A 29 -13.84 -1.02 2.41
C TYR A 29 -14.55 0.35 2.35
N LYS A 30 -14.53 1.11 3.46
CA LYS A 30 -15.10 2.46 3.53
C LYS A 30 -14.20 3.56 3.00
N LYS A 31 -12.97 3.25 2.56
CA LYS A 31 -11.91 4.20 2.16
C LYS A 31 -11.57 5.26 3.23
N ASP A 32 -11.96 5.04 4.48
CA ASP A 32 -11.76 5.97 5.61
C ASP A 32 -10.34 5.89 6.18
N ARG A 33 -9.68 4.73 5.99
CA ARG A 33 -8.37 4.38 6.56
C ARG A 33 -7.62 3.46 5.62
N GLY A 34 -6.31 3.60 5.52
CA GLY A 34 -5.48 2.80 4.64
C GLY A 34 -4.01 3.17 4.70
N PHE A 35 -3.18 2.45 3.96
CA PHE A 35 -1.77 2.79 3.82
C PHE A 35 -1.30 2.62 2.38
N ILE A 36 -0.31 3.40 2.00
CA ILE A 36 0.30 3.42 0.66
C ILE A 36 1.70 2.86 0.81
N ILE A 37 2.11 1.96 -0.08
CA ILE A 37 3.49 1.50 -0.23
C ILE A 37 4.02 2.07 -1.53
N TYR A 38 5.06 2.89 -1.46
CA TYR A 38 5.75 3.48 -2.61
C TYR A 38 7.16 2.90 -2.72
N CYS A 39 7.55 2.47 -3.92
CA CYS A 39 8.90 2.02 -4.20
C CYS A 39 9.76 3.25 -4.59
N ILE A 40 10.68 3.64 -3.69
CA ILE A 40 11.63 4.74 -3.96
C ILE A 40 12.73 4.23 -4.87
N ASP A 41 13.34 3.11 -4.48
CA ASP A 41 14.47 2.48 -5.14
C ASP A 41 14.34 0.96 -5.06
N ALA A 42 15.16 0.22 -5.81
CA ALA A 42 15.17 -1.24 -5.80
C ALA A 42 15.31 -1.85 -4.39
N THR A 43 15.95 -1.13 -3.46
CA THR A 43 16.18 -1.55 -2.07
C THR A 43 15.33 -0.80 -1.05
N HIS A 44 14.75 0.35 -1.39
CA HIS A 44 14.07 1.24 -0.44
C HIS A 44 12.61 1.45 -0.80
N TYR A 45 11.76 1.24 0.19
CA TYR A 45 10.31 1.39 0.09
C TYR A 45 9.83 2.34 1.18
N GLN A 46 8.83 3.11 0.85
CA GLN A 46 8.18 4.03 1.77
C GLN A 46 6.74 3.60 1.98
N ILE A 47 6.33 3.49 3.24
CA ILE A 47 4.95 3.29 3.62
C ILE A 47 4.42 4.61 4.17
N LEU A 48 3.28 5.07 3.65
CA LEU A 48 2.48 6.12 4.27
C LEU A 48 1.22 5.51 4.84
N GLU A 49 1.11 5.48 6.16
CA GLU A 49 -0.10 5.10 6.86
C GLU A 49 -1.02 6.32 6.93
N ASN A 50 -2.27 6.18 6.47
CA ASN A 50 -3.26 7.23 6.34
C ASN A 50 -4.58 6.74 6.97
N GLY A 51 -4.66 6.87 8.29
CA GLY A 51 -5.82 6.44 9.06
C GLY A 51 -5.65 6.73 10.54
N PHE A 52 -5.33 5.73 11.38
CA PHE A 52 -5.22 5.92 12.83
C PHE A 52 -3.93 6.68 13.25
N LYS A 53 -2.86 6.55 12.48
CA LYS A 53 -1.66 7.39 12.59
C LYS A 53 -1.25 7.81 11.18
N ASN A 54 -1.07 9.12 10.99
CA ASN A 54 -0.42 9.66 9.79
C ASN A 54 1.09 9.53 9.98
N ALA A 55 1.63 8.37 9.59
CA ALA A 55 3.03 8.06 9.76
C ALA A 55 3.64 7.64 8.42
N SER A 56 4.75 8.28 8.05
CA SER A 56 5.60 7.82 6.96
C SER A 56 6.73 6.97 7.53
N PHE A 57 6.98 5.83 6.92
CA PHE A 57 8.06 4.92 7.28
C PHE A 57 8.85 4.57 6.03
N ILE A 58 10.17 4.75 6.07
CA ILE A 58 11.05 4.37 4.97
C ILE A 58 11.92 3.22 5.44
N GLY A 59 12.02 2.16 4.64
CA GLY A 59 12.85 1.01 4.96
C GLY A 59 13.02 0.04 3.81
N ASN A 60 13.83 -0.99 4.07
CA ASN A 60 14.06 -2.07 3.12
C ASN A 60 12.81 -2.95 2.95
N THR A 61 12.80 -3.81 1.93
CA THR A 61 11.69 -4.75 1.64
C THR A 61 11.19 -5.50 2.88
N GLU A 62 12.10 -6.02 3.71
CA GLU A 62 11.74 -6.76 4.92
C GLU A 62 11.12 -5.89 6.02
N SER A 63 11.68 -4.70 6.24
CA SER A 63 11.17 -3.74 7.23
C SER A 63 9.80 -3.22 6.83
N THR A 64 9.64 -2.90 5.54
CA THR A 64 8.39 -2.49 4.91
C THR A 64 7.34 -3.59 5.01
N LYS A 65 7.69 -4.85 4.72
CA LYS A 65 6.77 -5.99 4.94
C LYS A 65 6.33 -6.13 6.39
N LYS A 66 7.25 -6.00 7.35
CA LYS A 66 6.93 -6.07 8.79
C LYS A 66 6.03 -4.90 9.20
N GLN A 67 6.32 -3.70 8.72
CA GLN A 67 5.53 -2.50 9.00
C GLN A 67 4.14 -2.62 8.38
N ALA A 68 4.02 -2.97 7.10
CA ALA A 68 2.74 -3.20 6.43
C ALA A 68 1.87 -4.24 7.14
N LYS A 69 2.45 -5.32 7.68
CA LYS A 69 1.71 -6.28 8.52
C LYS A 69 1.23 -5.67 9.83
N LYS A 70 2.03 -4.82 10.48
CA LYS A 70 1.63 -4.10 11.68
C LYS A 70 0.52 -3.09 11.37
N SER A 71 0.68 -2.31 10.31
CA SER A 71 -0.31 -1.36 9.79
C SER A 71 -1.61 -2.09 9.49
N LEU A 72 -1.57 -3.21 8.79
CA LEU A 72 -2.75 -4.03 8.51
C LEU A 72 -3.47 -4.48 9.79
N LYS A 73 -2.74 -5.01 10.78
CA LYS A 73 -3.36 -5.41 12.07
C LYS A 73 -3.93 -4.24 12.85
N ARG A 74 -3.30 -3.08 12.76
CA ARG A 74 -3.64 -1.89 13.55
C ARG A 74 -4.79 -1.10 12.94
N GLU A 75 -4.78 -0.94 11.62
CA GLU A 75 -5.77 -0.18 10.85
C GLU A 75 -7.00 -1.03 10.51
N PHE A 76 -6.85 -2.36 10.41
CA PHE A 76 -7.91 -3.27 9.97
C PHE A 76 -8.23 -4.38 11.00
N PRO A 77 -8.52 -4.07 12.28
CA PRO A 77 -8.77 -5.09 13.29
C PRO A 77 -10.08 -5.90 13.07
N ARG A 78 -11.02 -5.38 12.26
CA ARG A 78 -12.36 -5.98 12.04
C ARG A 78 -12.78 -6.04 10.57
N SER A 79 -11.95 -5.58 9.64
CA SER A 79 -12.30 -5.54 8.21
C SER A 79 -11.97 -6.88 7.54
N ASN A 80 -12.96 -7.52 6.94
CA ASN A 80 -12.73 -8.75 6.16
C ASN A 80 -12.23 -8.47 4.74
N THR A 81 -12.50 -7.26 4.22
CA THR A 81 -12.20 -6.90 2.83
C THR A 81 -11.43 -5.58 2.75
N VAL A 82 -10.40 -5.56 1.92
CA VAL A 82 -9.50 -4.43 1.66
C VAL A 82 -9.58 -4.07 0.17
N TRP A 83 -9.64 -2.78 -0.10
CA TRP A 83 -9.46 -2.22 -1.43
C TRP A 83 -7.97 -2.06 -1.71
N VAL A 84 -7.53 -2.57 -2.85
CA VAL A 84 -6.15 -2.43 -3.30
C VAL A 84 -6.20 -1.64 -4.59
N ASP A 85 -5.50 -0.52 -4.62
CA ASP A 85 -5.34 0.31 -5.81
C ASP A 85 -3.85 0.34 -6.17
N TYR A 86 -3.57 0.30 -7.46
CA TYR A 86 -2.21 0.22 -7.97
C TYR A 86 -1.92 1.42 -8.84
N TYR A 87 -0.87 2.14 -8.50
CA TYR A 87 -0.45 3.34 -9.20
C TYR A 87 0.91 3.12 -9.82
N GLN A 88 1.00 3.31 -11.12
CA GLN A 88 2.26 3.30 -11.86
C GLN A 88 2.69 4.73 -12.16
N HIS A 89 4.00 4.93 -12.27
CA HIS A 89 4.58 6.21 -12.70
C HIS A 89 4.28 7.38 -11.74
N VAL A 90 4.28 7.08 -10.44
CA VAL A 90 4.06 8.06 -9.37
C VAL A 90 5.35 8.86 -9.19
N ARG A 91 5.33 10.14 -9.59
CA ARG A 91 6.49 11.05 -9.44
C ARG A 91 6.78 11.44 -7.99
N SER A 92 5.78 11.36 -7.13
CA SER A 92 5.96 11.63 -5.70
C SER A 92 4.89 10.92 -4.87
N PRO A 93 5.27 10.29 -3.74
CA PRO A 93 4.34 9.60 -2.84
C PRO A 93 3.37 10.54 -2.11
N LEU A 94 3.63 11.86 -2.18
CA LEU A 94 2.77 12.93 -1.67
C LEU A 94 1.81 13.49 -2.74
N GLU A 95 2.07 13.18 -4.02
CA GLU A 95 1.26 13.61 -5.17
C GLU A 95 0.34 12.50 -5.68
N ILE A 96 0.09 11.45 -4.89
CA ILE A 96 -0.97 10.48 -5.17
C ILE A 96 -2.32 11.15 -4.91
N ASN A 97 -2.62 12.15 -5.73
CA ASN A 97 -3.94 12.72 -5.88
C ASN A 97 -4.78 11.71 -6.64
N GLU A 98 -6.04 11.57 -6.25
CA GLU A 98 -7.08 10.74 -6.89
C GLU A 98 -7.27 10.99 -8.41
N HIS A 99 -6.49 11.89 -9.01
CA HIS A 99 -6.47 12.21 -10.44
C HIS A 99 -5.47 11.38 -11.28
N HIS A 100 -4.54 10.64 -10.68
CA HIS A 100 -3.61 9.76 -11.40
C HIS A 100 -4.07 8.30 -11.48
N SER A 101 -5.37 8.05 -11.25
CA SER A 101 -6.00 6.76 -11.48
C SER A 101 -6.01 6.41 -12.97
N ALA A 102 -4.89 5.88 -13.48
CA ALA A 102 -4.98 4.92 -14.57
C ALA A 102 -5.67 3.69 -13.98
N GLN A 103 -7.01 3.67 -14.04
CA GLN A 103 -7.83 2.50 -13.76
C GLN A 103 -7.39 1.36 -14.67
N ILE A 104 -6.38 0.60 -14.28
CA ILE A 104 -6.23 -0.75 -14.75
C ILE A 104 -7.06 -1.60 -13.79
N SER A 105 -8.35 -1.68 -14.12
CA SER A 105 -9.28 -2.61 -13.53
C SER A 105 -8.78 -4.03 -13.82
N LEU A 106 -7.98 -4.59 -12.91
CA LEU A 106 -7.72 -6.02 -12.92
C LEU A 106 -8.91 -6.70 -12.25
N PHE A 107 -9.84 -7.10 -13.14
CA PHE A 107 -11.03 -7.91 -12.95
C PHE A 107 -12.26 -7.22 -12.36
#